data_AF-A0A1J3ESD1-F1
#
_entry.id   AF-A0A1J3ESD1-F1
#
_cell.length_a   1.000
_cell.length_b   1.000
_cell.length_c   1.000
_cell.angle_alpha   90.00
_cell.angle_beta   90.00
_cell.angle_gamma   90.00
#
_symmetry.space_group_name_H-M   'P 1'
#
loop_
_entity.id
_entity.type
_entity.pdbx_description
1 polymer ?
#
loop_
_entity_poly.entity_id
_entity_poly.type
_entity_poly.pdbx_seq_one_letter_code
_entity_poly.pdbx_strand_id
1 'polypeptide(L)'
;MRILKPLPASSCISFLVLYFTLYTVTQTSSTPLQDEFINCLHRYTNVRFPLEKTFFTPERNASVFIEVLESTAQNQRYLTKSMPKPEFIFKPVHESHVQASIICSKKLGIQILVRSGGHDYEGVSYVSHIEKSFIIIDL
;
A
#
# COMPACT_ATOMS: atom_id res chain seq x y z
N MET A 1 21.15 -49.64 -28.00
CA MET A 1 20.29 -48.53 -28.45
C MET A 1 19.03 -48.51 -27.58
N ARG A 2 19.02 -47.75 -26.47
CA ARG A 2 17.84 -47.64 -25.59
C ARG A 2 16.92 -46.57 -26.17
N ILE A 3 15.75 -46.98 -26.66
CA ILE A 3 14.71 -46.09 -27.16
C ILE A 3 14.11 -45.38 -25.94
N LEU A 4 14.32 -44.07 -25.82
CA LEU A 4 13.59 -43.27 -24.84
C LEU A 4 12.10 -43.32 -25.19
N LYS A 5 11.29 -43.85 -24.29
CA LYS A 5 9.82 -43.76 -24.39
C LYS A 5 9.42 -42.30 -24.21
N PRO A 6 8.51 -41.77 -25.04
CA PRO A 6 8.01 -40.40 -24.87
C PRO A 6 7.31 -40.28 -23.52
N LEU A 7 7.60 -39.22 -22.77
CA LEU A 7 6.91 -38.93 -21.52
C LEU A 7 5.41 -38.75 -21.78
N PRO A 8 4.53 -39.26 -20.91
CA PRO A 8 3.09 -39.09 -21.06
C PRO A 8 2.71 -37.61 -20.95
N ALA A 9 1.91 -37.11 -21.90
CA ALA A 9 1.49 -35.71 -21.98
C ALA A 9 0.83 -35.19 -20.69
N SER A 10 0.19 -36.08 -19.91
CA SER A 10 -0.40 -35.77 -18.60
C SER A 10 0.63 -35.27 -17.58
N SER A 11 1.85 -35.82 -17.61
CA SER A 11 2.95 -35.36 -16.75
C SER A 11 3.35 -33.92 -17.11
N CYS A 12 3.39 -33.59 -18.41
CA CYS A 12 3.72 -32.25 -18.88
C CYS A 12 2.68 -31.20 -18.45
N ILE A 13 1.38 -31.54 -18.50
CA ILE A 13 0.30 -30.63 -18.08
C ILE A 13 0.40 -30.34 -16.57
N SER A 14 0.69 -31.35 -15.75
CA SER A 14 0.86 -31.16 -14.30
C SER A 14 2.03 -30.24 -13.97
N PHE A 15 3.17 -30.39 -14.64
CA PHE A 15 4.32 -29.49 -14.47
C PHE A 15 4.03 -28.06 -14.94
N LEU A 16 3.27 -27.88 -16.01
CA LEU A 16 2.86 -26.56 -16.49
C LEU A 16 1.89 -25.86 -15.52
N VAL A 17 0.93 -26.60 -14.95
CA VAL A 17 0.01 -26.05 -13.93
C VAL A 17 0.77 -25.68 -12.66
N LEU A 18 1.70 -26.51 -12.19
CA LEU A 18 2.54 -26.20 -11.02
C LEU A 18 3.46 -25.00 -11.27
N TYR A 19 4.01 -24.87 -12.48
CA TYR A 19 4.81 -23.72 -12.88
C TYR A 19 3.97 -22.44 -12.92
N PHE A 20 2.75 -22.52 -13.43
CA PHE A 20 1.82 -21.39 -13.47
C PHE A 20 1.38 -20.95 -12.06
N THR A 21 1.12 -21.88 -11.14
CA THR A 21 0.78 -21.56 -9.74
C THR A 21 1.96 -20.98 -8.95
N LEU A 22 3.20 -21.40 -9.24
CA LEU A 22 4.42 -20.76 -8.71
C LEU A 22 4.65 -19.36 -9.30
N TYR A 23 4.23 -19.11 -10.55
CA TYR A 23 4.30 -17.77 -11.16
C TYR A 23 3.27 -16.79 -10.59
N THR A 24 2.16 -17.29 -10.03
CA THR A 24 1.14 -16.47 -9.38
C THR A 24 1.45 -16.09 -7.93
N VAL A 25 2.67 -16.30 -7.43
CA VAL A 25 3.08 -15.70 -6.16
C VAL A 25 3.03 -14.18 -6.35
N THR A 26 1.97 -13.56 -5.83
CA THR A 26 1.82 -12.12 -5.79
C THR A 26 2.96 -11.57 -4.95
N GLN A 27 3.92 -10.94 -5.62
CA GLN A 27 4.97 -10.21 -4.93
C GLN A 27 4.28 -9.12 -4.10
N THR A 28 4.47 -9.16 -2.78
CA THR A 28 4.05 -8.08 -1.89
C THR A 28 5.01 -6.92 -2.12
N SER A 29 4.73 -6.13 -3.14
CA SER A 29 5.49 -4.93 -3.46
C SER A 29 5.13 -3.83 -2.46
N SER A 30 6.03 -3.61 -1.51
CA SER A 30 6.07 -2.42 -0.65
C SER A 30 7.23 -1.53 -1.08
N THR A 31 7.12 -0.23 -0.82
CA THR A 31 8.25 0.69 -1.00
C THR A 31 9.18 0.61 0.23
N PRO A 32 10.49 0.89 0.09
CA PRO A 32 11.41 0.91 1.24
C PRO A 32 10.91 1.83 2.37
N LEU A 33 10.29 2.96 2.00
CA LEU A 33 9.70 3.90 2.95
C LEU A 33 8.55 3.28 3.76
N GLN A 34 7.66 2.52 3.08
CA GLN A 34 6.56 1.83 3.73
C GLN A 34 7.07 0.76 4.69
N ASP A 35 8.09 0.00 4.31
CA ASP A 35 8.68 -1.03 5.16
C ASP A 35 9.34 -0.45 6.42
N GLU A 36 10.09 0.64 6.27
CA GLU A 36 10.67 1.37 7.41
C GLU A 36 9.59 1.92 8.34
N PHE A 37 8.49 2.44 7.78
CA PHE A 37 7.36 2.94 8.54
C PHE A 37 6.64 1.82 9.31
N ILE A 38 6.35 0.68 8.66
CA ILE A 38 5.75 -0.51 9.30
C ILE A 38 6.63 -1.04 10.43
N ASN A 39 7.93 -1.18 10.17
CA ASN A 39 8.90 -1.61 11.18
C ASN A 39 8.96 -0.65 12.36
N CYS A 40 8.86 0.66 12.10
CA CYS A 40 8.78 1.65 13.16
C CYS A 40 7.47 1.52 13.97
N LEU A 41 6.31 1.34 13.34
CA LEU A 41 5.05 1.11 14.03
C LEU A 41 5.10 -0.11 14.96
N HIS A 42 5.71 -1.20 14.51
CA HIS A 42 5.89 -2.40 15.34
C HIS A 42 6.77 -2.18 16.57
N ARG A 43 7.66 -1.16 16.56
CA ARG A 43 8.46 -0.80 17.75
C ARG A 43 7.68 0.02 18.77
N TYR A 44 6.65 0.72 18.34
CA TYR A 44 5.88 1.64 19.19
C TYR A 44 4.49 1.13 19.54
N THR A 45 4.07 0.00 18.96
CA THR A 45 2.75 -0.57 19.17
C THR A 45 2.87 -2.09 19.35
N ASN A 46 2.09 -2.64 20.27
CA ASN A 46 1.96 -4.10 20.44
C ASN A 46 0.72 -4.65 19.72
N VAL A 47 0.05 -3.81 18.93
CA VAL A 47 -1.18 -4.16 18.23
C VAL A 47 -0.80 -4.76 16.88
N ARG A 48 -1.30 -5.97 16.61
CA ARG A 48 -1.16 -6.62 15.30
C ARG A 48 -2.20 -6.06 14.34
N PHE A 49 -1.80 -5.86 13.10
CA PHE A 49 -2.69 -5.36 12.06
C PHE A 49 -2.44 -6.06 10.72
N PRO A 50 -3.50 -6.37 9.95
CA PRO A 50 -3.36 -6.94 8.62
C PRO A 50 -2.91 -5.85 7.63
N LEU A 51 -1.72 -6.01 7.03
CA LEU A 51 -1.16 -5.04 6.08
C LEU A 51 -2.09 -4.76 4.89
N GLU A 52 -2.83 -5.77 4.42
CA GLU A 52 -3.76 -5.66 3.29
C GLU A 52 -4.92 -4.70 3.52
N LYS A 53 -5.32 -4.50 4.78
CA LYS A 53 -6.45 -3.62 5.13
C LYS A 53 -6.02 -2.31 5.74
N THR A 54 -4.73 -2.16 6.03
CA THR A 54 -4.18 -0.99 6.75
C THR A 54 -3.22 -0.19 5.90
N PHE A 55 -2.55 -0.79 4.92
CA PHE A 55 -1.61 -0.12 4.04
C PHE A 55 -2.02 -0.28 2.57
N PHE A 56 -2.20 0.85 1.90
CA PHE A 56 -2.55 0.93 0.50
C PHE A 56 -1.46 1.68 -0.24
N THR A 57 -0.90 1.03 -1.26
CA THR A 57 0.21 1.56 -2.06
C THR A 57 -0.05 1.23 -3.53
N PRO A 58 0.27 2.13 -4.47
CA PRO A 58 0.00 1.90 -5.88
C PRO A 58 0.75 0.69 -6.44
N GLU A 59 1.93 0.37 -5.91
CA GLU A 59 2.78 -0.76 -6.32
C GLU A 59 2.15 -2.12 -6.01
N ARG A 60 1.39 -2.20 -4.92
CA ARG A 60 0.76 -3.45 -4.45
C ARG A 60 -0.55 -3.70 -5.16
N ASN A 61 -1.41 -2.68 -5.21
CA ASN A 61 -2.70 -2.74 -5.86
C ASN A 61 -3.19 -1.33 -6.20
N ALA A 62 -2.83 -0.85 -7.40
CA ALA A 62 -3.22 0.46 -7.88
C ALA A 62 -4.75 0.69 -7.88
N SER A 63 -5.56 -0.32 -8.19
CA SER A 63 -7.02 -0.17 -8.21
C SER A 63 -7.58 0.11 -6.82
N VAL A 64 -7.17 -0.68 -5.82
CA VAL A 64 -7.63 -0.49 -4.43
C VAL A 64 -7.04 0.79 -3.83
N PHE A 65 -5.79 1.12 -4.17
CA PHE A 65 -5.19 2.39 -3.76
C PHE A 65 -5.99 3.60 -4.24
N ILE A 66 -6.39 3.62 -5.52
CA ILE A 66 -7.22 4.68 -6.09
C ILE A 66 -8.59 4.71 -5.42
N GLU A 67 -9.24 3.55 -5.25
CA GLU A 67 -10.54 3.44 -4.58
C GLU A 67 -10.50 4.05 -3.16
N VAL A 68 -9.48 3.71 -2.37
CA VAL A 68 -9.29 4.26 -1.02
C VAL A 68 -8.96 5.75 -1.06
N LEU A 69 -8.10 6.19 -1.97
CA LEU A 69 -7.77 7.61 -2.12
C LEU A 69 -9.01 8.45 -2.47
N GLU A 70 -9.87 7.98 -3.36
CA GLU A 70 -11.02 8.73 -3.86
C GLU A 70 -12.26 8.62 -2.98
N SER A 71 -12.35 7.58 -2.13
CA SER A 71 -13.54 7.26 -1.33
C SER A 71 -14.13 8.42 -0.50
N THR A 72 -13.28 9.26 0.09
CA THR A 72 -13.69 10.41 0.91
C THR A 72 -13.14 11.74 0.40
N ALA A 73 -12.43 11.75 -0.74
CA ALA A 73 -11.88 12.97 -1.33
C ALA A 73 -12.99 13.76 -2.05
N GLN A 74 -13.61 14.70 -1.34
CA GLN A 74 -14.84 15.35 -1.80
C GLN A 74 -14.62 16.32 -2.98
N ASN A 75 -13.52 17.06 -2.99
CA ASN A 75 -13.23 17.98 -4.08
C ASN A 75 -12.43 17.29 -5.18
N GLN A 76 -13.12 16.91 -6.26
CA GLN A 76 -12.55 16.21 -7.43
C GLN A 76 -11.49 17.02 -8.19
N ARG A 77 -11.44 18.35 -8.03
CA ARG A 77 -10.37 19.21 -8.58
C ARG A 77 -8.98 18.72 -8.16
N TYR A 78 -8.90 18.07 -7.00
CA TYR A 78 -7.67 17.58 -6.38
C TYR A 78 -7.36 16.10 -6.69
N LEU A 79 -8.19 15.42 -7.49
CA LEU A 79 -8.01 14.01 -7.85
C LEU A 79 -7.39 13.82 -9.24
N THR A 80 -7.13 14.88 -9.99
CA THR A 80 -6.55 14.78 -11.33
C THR A 80 -5.17 14.10 -11.33
N LYS A 81 -4.74 13.62 -12.50
CA LYS A 81 -3.44 12.94 -12.68
C LYS A 81 -2.24 13.84 -12.39
N SER A 82 -2.38 15.15 -12.54
CA SER A 82 -1.31 16.12 -12.28
C SER A 82 -1.11 16.40 -10.78
N MET A 83 -2.08 16.07 -9.94
CA MET A 83 -1.96 16.29 -8.50
C MET A 83 -1.04 15.25 -7.86
N PRO A 84 -0.13 15.67 -6.96
CA PRO A 84 0.72 14.75 -6.21
C PRO A 84 -0.11 13.68 -5.50
N LYS A 85 0.39 12.44 -5.52
CA LYS A 85 -0.22 11.30 -4.82
C LYS A 85 0.64 10.93 -3.60
N PRO A 86 0.03 10.42 -2.52
CA PRO A 86 0.80 9.95 -1.39
C PRO A 86 1.63 8.72 -1.77
N GLU A 87 2.75 8.53 -1.08
CA GLU A 87 3.57 7.32 -1.17
C GLU A 87 2.73 6.08 -0.78
N PHE A 88 1.93 6.22 0.28
CA PHE A 88 0.95 5.24 0.70
C PHE A 88 -0.13 5.89 1.57
N ILE A 89 -1.25 5.19 1.70
CA ILE A 89 -2.32 5.51 2.64
C ILE A 89 -2.26 4.52 3.79
N PHE A 90 -2.23 5.03 5.02
CA PHE A 90 -2.30 4.24 6.24
C PHE A 90 -3.66 4.43 6.91
N LYS A 91 -4.37 3.32 7.16
CA LYS A 91 -5.60 3.28 7.96
C LYS A 91 -5.30 2.68 9.35
N PRO A 92 -5.17 3.52 10.40
CA PRO A 92 -5.04 3.05 11.77
C PRO A 92 -6.23 2.16 12.19
N VAL A 93 -5.96 1.12 12.97
CA VAL A 93 -7.01 0.24 13.55
C VAL A 93 -7.07 0.32 15.08
N HIS A 94 -6.18 1.11 15.68
CA HIS A 94 -6.09 1.35 17.11
C HIS A 94 -5.50 2.73 17.36
N GLU A 95 -5.91 3.41 18.43
CA GLU A 95 -5.45 4.76 18.76
C GLU A 95 -3.92 4.87 18.90
N SER A 96 -3.27 3.83 19.43
CA SER A 96 -1.80 3.77 19.55
C SER A 96 -1.08 3.85 18.20
N HIS A 97 -1.74 3.46 17.10
CA HIS A 97 -1.18 3.61 15.76
C HIS A 97 -1.06 5.08 15.39
N VAL A 98 -2.01 5.94 15.78
CA VAL A 98 -1.95 7.38 15.49
C VAL A 98 -0.75 8.01 16.17
N GLN A 99 -0.55 7.71 17.46
CA GLN A 99 0.62 8.17 18.21
C GLN A 99 1.93 7.67 17.60
N ALA A 100 1.99 6.39 17.24
CA ALA A 100 3.16 5.78 16.62
C ALA A 100 3.45 6.38 15.23
N SER A 101 2.43 6.66 14.41
CA SER A 101 2.60 7.30 13.10
C SER A 101 3.27 8.67 13.21
N ILE A 102 2.89 9.48 14.20
CA ILE A 102 3.53 10.79 14.43
C ILE A 102 5.03 10.61 14.73
N ILE A 103 5.37 9.66 15.61
CA ILE A 103 6.77 9.36 15.96
C ILE A 103 7.54 8.86 14.74
N CYS A 104 6.96 7.93 13.99
CA CYS A 104 7.62 7.29 12.85
C CYS A 104 7.81 8.26 11.68
N SER A 105 6.81 9.06 11.33
CA SER A 105 6.97 10.08 10.29
C SER A 105 8.01 11.12 10.66
N LYS A 106 8.08 11.54 11.93
CA LYS A 106 9.14 12.45 12.38
C LYS A 106 10.53 11.84 12.24
N LYS A 107 10.70 10.55 12.57
CA LYS A 107 11.98 9.84 12.43
C LYS A 107 12.40 9.67 10.97
N LEU A 108 11.44 9.41 10.09
CA LEU A 108 11.68 9.16 8.67
C LEU A 108 11.64 10.44 7.82
N GLY A 109 11.34 11.60 8.42
CA GLY A 109 11.28 12.88 7.70
C GLY A 109 10.11 12.99 6.72
N ILE A 110 9.04 12.22 6.92
CA ILE A 110 7.88 12.14 6.02
C ILE A 110 6.81 13.15 6.45
N GLN A 111 6.21 13.85 5.49
CA GLN A 111 5.03 14.67 5.76
C GLN A 111 3.78 13.78 5.94
N ILE A 112 2.99 14.05 6.97
CA ILE A 112 1.67 13.45 7.15
C ILE A 112 0.60 14.46 6.73
N LEU A 113 -0.40 14.00 5.99
CA LEU A 113 -1.71 14.64 5.92
C LEU A 113 -2.73 13.74 6.61
N VAL A 114 -3.58 14.34 7.45
CA VAL A 114 -4.61 13.61 8.18
C VAL A 114 -5.94 13.82 7.47
N ARG A 115 -6.63 12.72 7.19
CA ARG A 115 -7.96 12.72 6.60
C ARG A 115 -8.93 11.97 7.50
N SER A 116 -10.12 12.54 7.65
CA SER A 116 -11.28 11.84 8.21
C SER A 116 -12.38 11.89 7.15
N GLY A 117 -13.26 12.90 7.17
CA GLY A 117 -14.31 13.04 6.15
C GLY A 117 -13.89 13.56 4.77
N GLY A 118 -12.67 14.12 4.64
CA GLY A 118 -12.12 14.60 3.36
C GLY A 118 -12.88 15.76 2.69
N HIS A 119 -13.63 16.54 3.49
CA HIS A 119 -14.39 17.72 3.06
C HIS A 119 -13.55 19.01 2.91
N ASP A 120 -12.23 18.90 2.93
CA ASP A 120 -11.38 20.08 2.76
C ASP A 120 -11.54 20.64 1.34
N TYR A 121 -12.02 21.89 1.25
CA TYR A 121 -12.28 22.55 -0.04
C TYR A 121 -11.02 22.72 -0.88
N GLU A 122 -9.85 22.83 -0.25
CA GLU A 122 -8.56 22.98 -0.92
C GLU A 122 -7.80 21.66 -1.00
N GLY A 123 -8.44 20.53 -0.68
CA GLY A 123 -7.86 19.19 -0.77
C GLY A 123 -6.68 18.93 0.17
N VAL A 124 -6.45 19.77 1.19
CA VAL A 124 -5.24 19.71 2.04
C VAL A 124 -5.20 18.50 2.97
N SER A 125 -6.22 17.65 2.96
CA SER A 125 -6.22 16.38 3.69
C SER A 125 -5.76 15.18 2.83
N TYR A 126 -5.63 15.34 1.51
CA TYR A 126 -5.27 14.26 0.59
C TYR A 126 -4.35 14.67 -0.57
N VAL A 127 -3.95 15.94 -0.62
CA VAL A 127 -2.94 16.45 -1.56
C VAL A 127 -1.95 17.33 -0.80
N SER A 128 -0.65 17.09 -1.01
CA SER A 128 0.39 18.02 -0.56
C SER A 128 0.68 19.07 -1.64
N HIS A 129 0.76 20.33 -1.21
CA HIS A 129 1.17 21.46 -2.03
C HIS A 129 2.66 21.81 -1.91
N ILE A 130 3.41 21.05 -1.10
CA ILE A 130 4.85 21.23 -0.96
C ILE A 130 5.58 20.10 -1.71
N GLU A 131 6.78 20.40 -2.22
CA GLU A 131 7.65 19.44 -2.94
C GLU A 131 8.31 18.42 -1.98
N LYS A 132 7.52 17.75 -1.14
CA LYS A 132 7.98 16.66 -0.27
C LYS A 132 7.05 15.46 -0.42
N SER A 133 7.66 14.27 -0.41
CA SER A 133 6.91 13.02 -0.27
C SER A 133 6.05 13.05 0.99
N PHE A 134 4.84 12.54 0.87
CA PHE A 134 3.85 12.56 1.94
C PHE A 134 3.06 11.27 2.00
N ILE A 135 2.44 11.05 3.15
CA ILE A 135 1.51 9.94 3.40
C ILE A 135 0.19 10.48 3.91
N ILE A 136 -0.88 9.71 3.72
CA ILE A 136 -2.19 10.03 4.32
C ILE A 136 -2.40 9.08 5.51
N ILE A 137 -2.73 9.65 6.66
CA ILE A 137 -3.35 8.91 7.77
C ILE A 137 -4.86 9.11 7.64
N ASP A 138 -5.56 8.04 7.27
CA ASP A 138 -6.99 8.04 6.94
C ASP A 138 -7.77 7.39 8.08
N LEU A 139 -8.60 8.18 8.77
CA LEU A 139 -9.30 7.86 10.02
C LEU A 139 -10.75 7.43 9.78
#